data_AF-A0A4R0QWS8-F1
#
_entry.id   AF-A0A4R0QWS8-F1
#
_cell.length_a   1.000
_cell.length_b   1.000
_cell.length_c   1.000
_cell.angle_alpha   90.00
_cell.angle_beta   90.00
_cell.angle_gamma   90.00
#
_symmetry.space_group_name_H-M   'P 1'
#
loop_
_entity.id
_entity.type
_entity.pdbx_description
1 polymer ?
#
loop_
_entity_poly.entity_id
_entity_poly.type
_entity_poly.pdbx_seq_one_letter_code
_entity_poly.pdbx_strand_id
1 'polypeptide(L)'
;MPLPHENKPQTVTYKDLTWQIDPTILDDLDFIEHLYDLTHADETTQDGDGALAVVPLLRTLCGDKYKEVKSALRDPESGRIDAQTVQEFTMDVMKQLNPNS
;
A
#
# COMPACT_ATOMS: atom_id res chain seq x y z
N MET A 1 19.46 -3.07 21.77
CA MET A 1 18.65 -4.20 21.31
C MET A 1 17.37 -3.61 20.74
N PRO A 2 17.09 -3.71 19.43
CA PRO A 2 15.77 -3.38 18.95
C PRO A 2 14.77 -4.32 19.62
N LEU A 3 13.65 -3.76 20.08
CA LEU A 3 12.56 -4.50 20.73
C LEU A 3 12.07 -5.59 19.77
N PRO A 4 11.63 -6.77 20.25
CA PRO A 4 10.95 -7.72 19.37
C PRO A 4 9.72 -7.02 18.83
N HIS A 5 9.67 -6.79 17.52
CA HIS A 5 8.48 -6.28 16.86
C HIS A 5 7.37 -7.26 17.25
N GLU A 6 6.32 -6.79 17.91
CA GLU A 6 5.21 -7.66 18.26
C GLU A 6 4.60 -8.13 16.94
N ASN A 7 5.02 -9.32 16.50
CA ASN A 7 4.68 -10.02 15.25
C ASN A 7 3.21 -10.47 15.22
N LYS A 8 2.32 -9.60 15.69
CA LYS A 8 0.88 -9.84 15.74
C LYS A 8 0.28 -9.12 14.54
N PRO A 9 -0.58 -9.79 13.76
CA PRO A 9 -1.33 -9.15 12.70
C PRO A 9 -2.03 -7.90 13.23
N GLN A 10 -1.75 -6.76 12.61
CA GLN A 10 -2.38 -5.50 12.92
C GLN A 10 -3.65 -5.36 12.10
N THR A 11 -4.68 -4.80 12.73
CA THR A 11 -5.95 -4.52 12.05
C THR A 11 -5.87 -3.15 11.45
N VAL A 12 -5.97 -3.07 10.14
CA VAL A 12 -5.98 -1.82 9.38
C VAL A 12 -7.38 -1.57 8.87
N THR A 13 -7.81 -0.31 8.97
CA THR A 13 -9.09 0.16 8.46
C THR A 13 -8.85 1.28 7.45
N TYR A 14 -9.49 1.17 6.30
CA TYR A 14 -9.51 2.22 5.29
C TYR A 14 -10.93 2.35 4.73
N LYS A 15 -11.52 3.54 4.86
CA LYS A 15 -12.96 3.77 4.61
C LYS A 15 -13.79 2.77 5.43
N ASP A 16 -14.58 1.91 4.76
CA ASP A 16 -15.42 0.88 5.38
C ASP A 16 -14.81 -0.54 5.30
N LEU A 17 -13.55 -0.63 4.85
CA LEU A 17 -12.84 -1.90 4.69
C LEU A 17 -11.88 -2.11 5.85
N THR A 18 -11.98 -3.28 6.48
CA THR A 18 -11.07 -3.70 7.56
C THR A 18 -10.42 -5.03 7.18
N TRP A 19 -9.12 -5.12 7.36
CA TRP A 19 -8.36 -6.36 7.16
C TRP A 19 -7.20 -6.47 8.15
N GLN A 20 -6.64 -7.68 8.22
CA GLN A 20 -5.44 -7.96 9.00
C GLN A 20 -4.22 -7.97 8.10
N ILE A 21 -3.15 -7.37 8.60
CA ILE A 21 -1.87 -7.26 7.90
C ILE A 21 -0.76 -7.59 8.89
N ASP A 22 0.19 -8.40 8.44
CA ASP A 22 1.34 -8.75 9.27
C ASP A 22 2.37 -7.60 9.21
N PRO A 23 2.78 -6.99 10.33
CA PRO A 23 3.73 -5.89 10.31
C PRO A 23 5.11 -6.30 9.76
N THR A 24 5.42 -7.60 9.68
CA THR A 24 6.69 -8.07 9.08
C THR A 24 6.81 -7.76 7.60
N ILE A 25 5.72 -7.45 6.89
CA ILE A 25 5.81 -7.04 5.49
C ILE A 25 6.63 -5.74 5.32
N LEU A 26 6.74 -4.92 6.37
CA LEU A 26 7.53 -3.68 6.33
C LEU A 26 9.03 -3.96 6.29
N ASP A 27 9.46 -5.11 6.81
CA ASP A 27 10.84 -5.59 6.81
C ASP A 27 11.12 -6.49 5.58
N ASP A 28 10.12 -6.74 4.73
CA ASP A 28 10.21 -7.63 3.58
C ASP A 28 10.84 -6.92 2.37
N LEU A 29 11.74 -7.62 1.67
CA LEU A 29 12.47 -7.05 0.54
C LEU A 29 11.54 -6.74 -0.65
N ASP A 30 10.58 -7.61 -0.96
CA ASP A 30 9.64 -7.38 -2.06
C ASP A 30 8.82 -6.10 -1.81
N PHE A 31 8.44 -5.84 -0.56
CA PHE A 31 7.73 -4.62 -0.20
C PHE A 31 8.57 -3.35 -0.40
N ILE A 32 9.85 -3.39 -0.03
CA ILE A 32 10.80 -2.29 -0.22
C ILE A 32 11.02 -2.04 -1.73
N GLU A 33 11.16 -3.11 -2.53
CA GLU A 33 11.26 -3.01 -3.98
C GLU A 33 10.01 -2.39 -4.60
N HIS A 34 8.81 -2.78 -4.16
CA HIS A 34 7.57 -2.17 -4.65
C HIS A 34 7.46 -0.68 -4.30
N LEU A 35 7.95 -0.27 -3.13
CA LEU A 35 7.99 1.15 -2.76
C LEU A 35 9.02 1.93 -3.59
N TYR A 36 10.16 1.31 -3.89
CA TYR A 36 11.17 1.87 -4.78
C TYR A 36 10.61 2.08 -6.19
N ASP A 37 9.97 1.06 -6.76
CA ASP A 37 9.32 1.14 -8.07
C ASP A 37 8.22 2.20 -8.11
N LEU A 38 7.42 2.32 -7.05
CA LEU A 38 6.38 3.36 -6.96
C LEU A 38 6.97 4.77 -6.93
N THR A 39 8.10 4.97 -6.24
CA THR A 39 8.74 6.29 -6.11
C THR A 39 9.57 6.68 -7.33
N HIS A 40 10.08 5.70 -8.09
CA HIS A 40 10.87 5.91 -9.32
C HIS A 40 10.07 5.67 -10.60
N ALA A 41 8.78 5.37 -10.46
CA ALA A 41 7.81 5.20 -11.54
C ALA A 41 7.78 6.38 -12.54
N ASP A 42 7.93 7.61 -12.03
CA ASP A 42 7.94 8.85 -12.82
C ASP A 42 9.28 9.06 -13.57
N GLU A 43 10.38 8.54 -13.03
CA GLU A 43 11.73 8.70 -13.60
C GLU A 43 12.04 7.66 -14.69
N THR A 44 11.37 6.52 -14.68
CA THR A 44 11.73 5.36 -15.50
C THR A 44 10.86 5.15 -16.74
N THR A 45 9.67 5.77 -16.85
CA THR A 45 8.75 5.45 -17.96
C THR A 45 8.04 6.68 -18.54
N GLN A 46 8.28 6.95 -19.83
CA GLN A 46 7.59 7.97 -20.63
C GLN A 46 6.11 7.60 -20.96
N ASP A 47 5.59 6.49 -20.42
CA ASP A 47 4.34 5.84 -20.90
C ASP A 47 3.41 5.32 -19.78
N GLY A 48 3.35 5.99 -18.62
CA GLY A 48 2.31 5.72 -17.62
C GLY A 48 2.38 4.36 -16.90
N ASP A 49 3.51 3.66 -16.99
CA ASP A 49 3.75 2.36 -16.35
C ASP A 49 3.83 2.47 -14.81
N GLY A 50 4.09 3.67 -14.29
CA GLY A 50 4.00 3.98 -12.87
C GLY A 50 2.66 3.64 -12.21
N ALA A 51 1.57 3.68 -13.00
CA ALA A 51 0.24 3.26 -12.54
C ALA A 51 0.10 1.74 -12.42
N LEU A 52 1.05 0.94 -12.92
CA LEU A 52 1.10 -0.50 -12.75
C LEU A 52 1.98 -0.91 -11.56
N ALA A 53 3.02 -0.14 -11.24
CA ALA A 53 3.90 -0.37 -10.09
C ALA A 53 3.17 -0.35 -8.73
N VAL A 54 2.03 0.36 -8.65
CA VAL A 54 1.15 0.35 -7.46
C VAL A 54 0.44 -0.99 -7.22
N VAL A 55 0.20 -1.77 -8.26
CA VAL A 55 -0.58 -3.01 -8.17
C VAL A 55 0.06 -4.04 -7.22
N PRO A 56 1.36 -4.38 -7.36
CA PRO A 56 2.00 -5.30 -6.44
C PRO A 56 2.03 -4.75 -5.00
N LEU A 57 2.34 -3.47 -4.80
CA LEU A 57 2.31 -2.83 -3.48
C LEU A 57 0.95 -3.00 -2.79
N LEU A 58 -0.14 -2.66 -3.48
CA LEU A 58 -1.49 -2.78 -2.92
C LEU A 58 -1.89 -4.23 -2.64
N ARG A 59 -1.41 -5.19 -3.44
CA ARG A 59 -1.66 -6.61 -3.17
C ARG A 59 -0.96 -7.07 -1.89
N THR A 60 0.28 -6.65 -1.69
CA THR A 60 1.04 -6.94 -0.47
C THR A 60 0.38 -6.31 0.75
N LEU A 61 -0.10 -5.07 0.63
CA LEU A 61 -0.76 -4.36 1.74
C LEU A 61 -2.14 -4.91 2.09
N CYS A 62 -2.95 -5.26 1.09
CA CYS A 62 -4.38 -5.57 1.28
C CYS A 62 -4.68 -7.07 1.33
N GLY A 63 -3.76 -7.92 0.84
CA GLY A 63 -3.98 -9.35 0.70
C GLY A 63 -5.30 -9.67 -0.04
N ASP A 64 -6.14 -10.48 0.59
CA ASP A 64 -7.44 -10.88 0.04
C ASP A 64 -8.40 -9.71 -0.22
N LYS A 65 -8.26 -8.59 0.51
CA LYS A 65 -9.06 -7.38 0.34
C LYS A 65 -8.63 -6.49 -0.82
N TYR A 66 -7.57 -6.87 -1.55
CA TYR A 66 -7.03 -6.09 -2.66
C TYR A 66 -8.10 -5.65 -3.68
N LYS A 67 -9.02 -6.53 -4.08
CA LYS A 67 -10.05 -6.18 -5.08
C LYS A 67 -11.03 -5.13 -4.57
N GLU A 68 -11.44 -5.25 -3.31
CA GLU A 68 -12.36 -4.33 -2.66
C GLU A 68 -11.69 -2.96 -2.45
N VAL A 69 -10.45 -2.96 -1.93
CA VAL A 69 -9.66 -1.74 -1.73
C VAL A 69 -9.36 -1.05 -3.05
N LYS A 70 -8.94 -1.78 -4.09
CA LYS A 70 -8.72 -1.22 -5.42
C LYS A 70 -9.98 -0.57 -5.98
N SER A 71 -11.14 -1.19 -5.77
CA SER A 71 -12.42 -0.59 -6.19
C SER A 71 -12.75 0.67 -5.39
N ALA A 72 -12.38 0.72 -4.11
CA ALA A 72 -12.59 1.88 -3.25
C ALA A 72 -11.61 3.05 -3.54
N LEU A 73 -10.43 2.76 -4.09
CA LEU A 73 -9.44 3.75 -4.54
C LEU A 73 -9.74 4.30 -5.94
N ARG A 74 -10.61 3.62 -6.71
CA ARG A 74 -10.99 4.05 -8.04
C ARG A 74 -11.93 5.25 -7.96
N ASP A 75 -11.56 6.32 -8.62
CA ASP A 75 -12.37 7.51 -8.78
C ASP A 75 -13.66 7.18 -9.57
N PRO A 76 -14.85 7.50 -9.04
CA PRO A 76 -16.12 7.14 -9.68
C PRO A 76 -16.41 7.95 -10.95
N GLU A 77 -15.79 9.13 -11.14
CA GLU A 77 -16.05 10.01 -12.28
C GLU A 77 -15.18 9.66 -13.50
N SER A 78 -13.89 9.42 -13.27
CA SER A 78 -12.88 9.12 -14.28
C SER A 78 -12.64 7.61 -14.47
N GLY A 79 -12.99 6.79 -13.48
CA GLY A 79 -12.70 5.35 -13.45
C GLY A 79 -11.22 5.02 -13.26
N ARG A 80 -10.37 6.02 -12.99
CA ARG A 80 -8.93 5.87 -12.79
C ARG A 80 -8.59 5.77 -11.31
N ILE A 81 -7.38 5.34 -11.00
CA ILE A 81 -6.81 5.40 -9.65
C ILE A 81 -5.66 6.38 -9.75
N ASP A 82 -5.82 7.54 -9.12
CA ASP A 82 -4.84 8.61 -9.16
C ASP A 82 -3.67 8.32 -8.21
N ALA A 83 -2.47 8.74 -8.59
CA ALA A 83 -1.26 8.52 -7.79
C ALA A 83 -1.37 9.15 -6.39
N GLN A 84 -2.06 10.29 -6.28
CA GLN A 84 -2.32 10.95 -5.00
C GLN A 84 -3.17 10.08 -4.07
N THR A 85 -4.25 9.48 -4.57
CA THR A 85 -5.13 8.61 -3.77
C THR A 85 -4.40 7.37 -3.26
N VAL A 86 -3.50 6.81 -4.09
CA VAL A 86 -2.62 5.70 -3.71
C VAL A 86 -1.65 6.12 -2.60
N GLN A 87 -1.06 7.30 -2.73
CA GLN A 87 -0.12 7.82 -1.75
C GLN A 87 -0.79 8.05 -0.40
N GLU A 88 -1.96 8.69 -0.39
CA GLU A 88 -2.77 8.91 0.82
C GLU A 88 -3.13 7.57 1.48
N PHE A 89 -3.64 6.61 0.71
CA PHE A 89 -3.92 5.26 1.19
C PHE A 89 -2.70 4.60 1.84
N THR A 90 -1.57 4.60 1.14
CA THR A 90 -0.34 3.97 1.62
C THR A 90 0.12 4.63 2.92
N MET A 91 0.06 5.96 3.02
CA MET A 91 0.40 6.69 4.25
C MET A 91 -0.55 6.35 5.41
N ASP A 92 -1.85 6.24 5.18
CA ASP A 92 -2.83 5.86 6.21
C ASP A 92 -2.62 4.44 6.73
N VAL A 93 -2.34 3.49 5.82
CA VAL A 93 -2.02 2.10 6.20
C VAL A 93 -0.72 2.06 7.00
N MET A 94 0.33 2.74 6.54
CA MET A 94 1.63 2.80 7.23
C MET A 94 1.54 3.40 8.63
N LYS A 95 0.74 4.46 8.83
CA LYS A 95 0.50 5.05 10.16
C LYS A 95 -0.15 4.06 11.13
N GLN A 96 -1.08 3.24 10.63
CA GLN A 96 -1.74 2.22 11.44
C GLN A 96 -0.81 1.05 11.77
N LEU A 97 0.09 0.71 10.84
CA LEU A 97 1.09 -0.33 11.02
C LEU A 97 2.19 0.08 11.99
N ASN A 98 2.64 1.33 11.91
CA ASN A 98 3.70 1.85 12.76
C ASN A 98 3.26 3.13 13.50
N PRO A 99 2.49 3.00 14.59
CA PRO A 99 1.97 4.14 15.35
C PRO A 99 3.04 4.91 16.16
N ASN A 100 4.32 4.52 16.09
CA ASN A 100 5.43 5.12 16.84
C ASN A 100 6.37 6.00 15.99
N SER A 101 6.04 6.31 14.72
CA SER A 101 6.89 7.21 13.91
C SER A 101 6.68 8.69 14.20
#